data_AF-A0A537I9G9-F1
#
_entry.id   AF-A0A537I9G9-F1
#
_cell.length_a   1.000
_cell.length_b   1.000
_cell.length_c   1.000
_cell.angle_alpha   90.00
_cell.angle_beta   90.00
_cell.angle_gamma   90.00
#
_symmetry.space_group_name_H-M   'P 1'
#
loop_
_entity.id
_entity.type
_entity.pdbx_description
1 polymer ?
#
loop_
_entity_poly.entity_id
_entity_poly.type
_entity_poly.pdbx_seq_one_letter_code
_entity_poly.pdbx_strand_id
1 'polypeptide(L)'
;MLSKPEAESKQTPDIETEPLKRTTGIAFASIFYFASGIYYLAFPILTQDLTQIHLLAIGALSIITGYLLIKIHKGGLWLGLLLFPVQIVTPAFGFQAEFNVAGALTSPLDVIFLGSLIVLIFFASVTFLVILDQRRNFTPSEAKSAKK
;
A
#
# COMPACT_ATOMS: atom_id res chain seq x y z
N MET A 1 -56.12 -8.70 33.34
CA MET A 1 -55.60 -7.51 32.63
C MET A 1 -54.08 -7.56 32.68
N LEU A 2 -53.48 -7.19 31.55
CA LEU A 2 -52.09 -7.29 31.08
C LEU A 2 -50.94 -7.40 32.12
N SER A 3 -50.16 -8.47 31.98
CA SER A 3 -48.73 -8.50 32.30
C SER A 3 -47.96 -7.64 31.30
N LYS A 4 -47.07 -6.76 31.76
CA LYS A 4 -46.05 -6.13 30.91
C LYS A 4 -44.69 -6.20 31.60
N PRO A 5 -43.70 -6.90 31.01
CA PRO A 5 -42.31 -6.83 31.44
C PRO A 5 -41.66 -5.60 30.78
N GLU A 6 -40.99 -4.76 31.56
CA GLU A 6 -40.13 -3.71 31.00
C GLU A 6 -38.78 -4.31 30.64
N ALA A 7 -38.44 -4.15 29.37
CA ALA A 7 -37.39 -4.84 28.66
C ALA A 7 -36.00 -4.43 29.15
N GLU A 8 -35.13 -5.43 29.26
CA GLU A 8 -33.69 -5.27 29.15
C GLU A 8 -33.36 -4.38 27.95
N SER A 9 -32.63 -3.29 28.22
CA SER A 9 -31.91 -2.55 27.20
C SER A 9 -30.91 -3.50 26.54
N LYS A 10 -31.32 -4.11 25.43
CA LYS A 10 -30.40 -4.78 24.50
C LYS A 10 -29.46 -3.71 23.96
N GLN A 11 -28.27 -3.68 24.54
CA GLN A 11 -27.10 -3.05 23.98
C GLN A 11 -26.91 -3.60 22.55
N THR A 12 -27.26 -2.78 21.57
CA THR A 12 -27.14 -3.09 20.14
C THR A 12 -25.68 -3.38 19.85
N PRO A 13 -25.35 -4.49 19.17
CA PRO A 13 -23.96 -4.91 19.03
C PRO A 13 -23.23 -4.01 18.04
N ASP A 14 -22.07 -3.50 18.45
CA ASP A 14 -21.06 -2.81 17.62
C ASP A 14 -20.48 -3.76 16.55
N ILE A 15 -21.31 -4.23 15.60
CA ILE A 15 -20.90 -5.22 14.58
C ILE A 15 -21.40 -4.78 13.20
N GLU A 16 -21.04 -3.57 12.75
CA GLU A 16 -21.12 -3.23 11.31
C GLU A 16 -19.94 -2.38 10.80
N THR A 17 -19.03 -1.93 11.67
CA THR A 17 -17.87 -1.13 11.27
C THR A 17 -16.63 -1.95 10.92
N GLU A 18 -16.53 -3.20 11.38
CA GLU A 18 -15.37 -4.05 11.10
C GLU A 18 -15.17 -4.42 9.62
N PRO A 19 -16.18 -4.87 8.85
CA PRO A 19 -15.95 -5.29 7.47
C PRO A 19 -15.56 -4.09 6.58
N LEU A 20 -16.22 -2.95 6.74
CA LEU A 20 -15.96 -1.73 5.97
C LEU A 20 -14.54 -1.18 6.19
N LYS A 21 -14.09 -1.08 7.44
CA LYS A 21 -12.74 -0.59 7.78
C LYS A 21 -11.65 -1.51 7.23
N ARG A 22 -11.94 -2.82 7.16
CA ARG A 22 -11.03 -3.88 6.69
C ARG A 22 -10.83 -3.84 5.17
N THR A 23 -11.85 -3.45 4.40
CA THR A 23 -11.73 -3.23 2.95
C THR A 23 -11.02 -1.93 2.60
N THR A 24 -11.17 -0.88 3.43
CA THR A 24 -10.52 0.43 3.18
C THR A 24 -9.00 0.35 3.19
N GLY A 25 -8.42 -0.45 4.11
CA GLY A 25 -6.96 -0.63 4.17
C GLY A 25 -6.39 -1.27 2.89
N ILE A 26 -7.02 -2.33 2.39
CA ILE A 26 -6.59 -2.98 1.15
C ILE A 26 -6.75 -2.02 -0.04
N ALA A 27 -7.86 -1.27 -0.10
CA ALA A 27 -8.06 -0.28 -1.16
C ALA A 27 -6.97 0.80 -1.15
N PHE A 28 -6.64 1.34 0.03
CA PHE A 28 -5.56 2.30 0.18
C PHE A 28 -4.21 1.74 -0.28
N ALA A 29 -3.86 0.53 0.17
CA ALA A 29 -2.62 -0.13 -0.24
C ALA A 29 -2.57 -0.33 -1.76
N SER A 30 -3.66 -0.80 -2.36
CA SER A 30 -3.77 -0.96 -3.82
C SER A 30 -3.58 0.36 -4.56
N ILE A 31 -4.25 1.43 -4.14
CA ILE A 31 -4.12 2.76 -4.75
C ILE A 31 -2.68 3.24 -4.68
N PHE A 32 -2.02 3.08 -3.53
CA PHE A 32 -0.61 3.42 -3.40
C PHE A 32 0.28 2.61 -4.36
N TYR A 33 0.09 1.30 -4.48
CA TYR A 33 0.86 0.48 -5.41
C TYR A 33 0.63 0.87 -6.89
N PHE A 34 -0.59 1.26 -7.26
CA PHE A 34 -0.84 1.80 -8.59
C PHE A 34 -0.18 3.16 -8.79
N ALA A 35 -0.32 4.10 -7.85
CA ALA A 35 0.25 5.43 -7.94
C ALA A 35 1.78 5.40 -7.99
N SER A 36 2.40 4.62 -7.09
CA SER A 36 3.85 4.39 -7.09
C SER A 36 4.30 3.68 -8.36
N GLY A 37 3.54 2.70 -8.84
CA GLY A 37 3.81 2.03 -10.10
C GLY A 37 3.83 2.97 -11.30
N ILE A 38 2.82 3.84 -11.41
CA ILE A 38 2.75 4.89 -12.44
C ILE A 38 3.93 5.86 -12.30
N TYR A 39 4.26 6.26 -11.07
CA TYR A 39 5.39 7.14 -10.80
C TYR A 39 6.71 6.57 -11.35
N TYR A 40 7.04 5.32 -11.03
CA TYR A 40 8.27 4.70 -11.50
C TYR A 40 8.28 4.38 -13.01
N LEU A 41 7.12 4.16 -13.62
CA LEU A 41 7.03 4.02 -15.08
C LEU A 41 7.17 5.35 -15.80
N ALA A 42 6.54 6.41 -15.26
CA ALA A 42 6.56 7.72 -15.86
C ALA A 42 7.97 8.33 -15.82
N PHE A 43 8.74 8.11 -14.75
CA PHE A 43 10.04 8.76 -14.58
C PHE A 43 11.02 8.49 -15.74
N PRO A 44 11.38 7.24 -16.11
CA PRO A 44 12.24 6.95 -17.27
C PRO A 44 11.71 7.50 -18.60
N ILE A 45 10.38 7.55 -18.75
CA ILE A 45 9.72 8.06 -19.96
C ILE A 45 9.87 9.59 -20.05
N LEU A 46 9.68 10.28 -18.93
CA LEU A 46 9.77 11.74 -18.83
C LEU A 46 11.21 12.24 -18.93
N THR A 47 12.17 11.49 -18.36
CA THR A 47 13.60 11.81 -18.46
C THR A 47 14.23 11.32 -19.76
N GLN A 48 13.47 10.61 -20.60
CA GLN A 48 13.92 9.96 -21.84
C GLN A 48 15.07 8.96 -21.63
N ASP A 49 15.27 8.49 -20.40
CA ASP A 49 16.30 7.53 -20.04
C ASP A 49 15.69 6.13 -19.77
N LEU A 50 15.41 5.41 -20.86
CA LEU A 50 14.87 4.05 -20.80
C LEU A 50 15.88 3.00 -20.34
N THR A 51 17.15 3.37 -20.08
CA THR A 51 18.15 2.44 -19.54
C THR A 51 17.88 2.09 -18.08
N GLN A 52 17.01 2.87 -17.41
CA GLN A 52 16.54 2.65 -16.03
C GLN A 52 15.51 1.51 -15.95
N ILE A 53 15.84 0.35 -16.52
CA ILE A 53 15.00 -0.85 -16.60
C ILE A 53 14.52 -1.30 -15.21
N HIS A 54 15.34 -1.08 -14.18
CA HIS A 54 14.97 -1.39 -12.80
C HIS A 54 13.73 -0.60 -12.34
N LEU A 55 13.60 0.69 -12.69
CA LEU A 55 12.39 1.47 -12.37
C LEU A 55 11.18 0.97 -13.15
N LEU A 56 11.36 0.59 -14.42
CA LEU A 56 10.28 0.01 -15.21
C LEU A 56 9.76 -1.31 -14.61
N ALA A 57 10.67 -2.17 -14.15
CA ALA A 57 10.34 -3.42 -13.49
C ALA A 57 9.63 -3.20 -12.15
N ILE A 58 10.12 -2.28 -11.32
CA ILE A 58 9.48 -1.90 -10.04
C ILE A 58 8.09 -1.35 -10.30
N GLY A 59 7.95 -0.50 -11.32
CA GLY A 59 6.68 0.10 -11.72
C GLY A 59 5.64 -0.95 -12.11
N ALA A 60 6.02 -1.87 -13.02
CA ALA A 60 5.15 -2.96 -13.46
C ALA A 60 4.75 -3.90 -12.31
N LEU A 61 5.71 -4.31 -11.47
CA LEU A 61 5.45 -5.15 -10.31
C LEU A 61 4.53 -4.46 -9.29
N SER A 62 4.65 -3.15 -9.13
CA SER A 62 3.78 -2.38 -8.25
C SER A 62 2.34 -2.37 -8.77
N ILE A 63 2.13 -2.15 -10.07
CA ILE A 63 0.78 -2.25 -10.69
C ILE A 63 0.18 -3.65 -10.51
N ILE A 64 0.97 -4.71 -10.76
CA ILE A 64 0.54 -6.09 -10.56
C ILE A 64 0.15 -6.34 -9.09
N THR A 65 0.94 -5.82 -8.16
CA THR A 65 0.66 -5.92 -6.72
C THR A 65 -0.65 -5.24 -6.36
N GLY A 66 -0.85 -4.01 -6.83
CA GLY A 66 -2.09 -3.26 -6.62
C GLY A 66 -3.32 -4.04 -7.10
N TYR A 67 -3.22 -4.67 -8.27
CA TYR A 67 -4.27 -5.52 -8.82
C TYR A 67 -4.52 -6.80 -7.99
N LEU A 68 -3.46 -7.49 -7.58
CA LEU A 68 -3.58 -8.72 -6.78
C LEU A 68 -4.15 -8.45 -5.38
N LEU A 69 -3.85 -7.28 -4.80
CA LEU A 69 -4.40 -6.83 -3.52
C LEU A 69 -5.91 -6.59 -3.61
N ILE A 70 -6.42 -5.96 -4.67
CA ILE A 70 -7.87 -5.80 -4.90
C ILE A 70 -8.57 -7.16 -4.94
N LYS A 71 -7.94 -8.16 -5.57
CA LYS A 71 -8.46 -9.52 -5.65
C LYS A 71 -8.32 -10.33 -4.36
N ILE A 72 -7.75 -9.75 -3.30
CA ILE A 72 -7.43 -10.44 -2.04
C ILE A 72 -6.63 -11.72 -2.31
N HIS A 73 -5.75 -11.68 -3.33
CA HIS A 73 -4.96 -12.84 -3.73
C HIS A 73 -3.73 -12.98 -2.83
N LYS A 74 -3.41 -14.20 -2.38
CA LYS A 74 -2.22 -14.47 -1.54
C LYS A 74 -0.93 -13.90 -2.14
N GLY A 75 -0.81 -13.94 -3.46
CA GLY A 75 0.32 -13.35 -4.18
C GLY A 75 0.44 -11.83 -3.98
N GLY A 76 -0.66 -11.10 -3.83
CA GLY A 76 -0.64 -9.66 -3.57
C GLY A 76 -0.07 -9.31 -2.21
N LEU A 77 -0.37 -10.11 -1.18
CA LEU A 77 0.22 -9.98 0.15
C LEU A 77 1.74 -10.18 0.10
N TRP A 78 2.19 -11.30 -0.48
CA TRP A 78 3.62 -11.62 -0.55
C TRP A 78 4.40 -10.63 -1.42
N LEU A 79 3.84 -10.26 -2.57
CA LEU A 79 4.49 -9.32 -3.48
C LEU A 79 4.55 -7.92 -2.88
N GLY A 80 3.50 -7.49 -2.16
CA GLY A 80 3.52 -6.23 -1.42
C GLY A 80 4.59 -6.21 -0.32
N LEU A 81 4.70 -7.30 0.44
CA LEU A 81 5.73 -7.44 1.47
C LEU A 81 7.14 -7.43 0.89
N LEU A 82 7.35 -8.10 -0.24
CA LEU A 82 8.64 -8.20 -0.92
C LEU A 82 9.03 -6.90 -1.64
N LEU A 83 8.06 -6.16 -2.17
CA LEU A 83 8.29 -4.86 -2.79
C LEU A 83 8.57 -3.76 -1.76
N PHE A 84 8.17 -3.93 -0.50
CA PHE A 84 8.34 -2.89 0.51
C PHE A 84 9.82 -2.43 0.67
N PRO A 85 10.82 -3.32 0.86
CA PRO A 85 12.22 -2.89 0.92
C PRO A 85 12.64 -2.11 -0.33
N VAL A 86 12.19 -2.54 -1.51
CA VAL A 86 12.50 -1.87 -2.78
C VAL A 86 11.88 -0.47 -2.83
N GLN A 87 10.62 -0.35 -2.39
CA GLN A 87 9.87 0.91 -2.29
C GLN A 87 10.45 1.90 -1.26
N ILE A 88 11.36 1.45 -0.38
CA ILE A 88 12.11 2.32 0.55
C ILE A 88 13.49 2.65 -0.02
N VAL A 89 14.22 1.64 -0.49
CA VAL A 89 15.59 1.77 -0.98
C VAL A 89 15.65 2.66 -2.21
N THR A 90 14.78 2.44 -3.20
CA THR A 90 14.80 3.21 -4.45
C THR A 90 14.65 4.73 -4.23
N PRO A 91 13.60 5.23 -3.52
CA PRO A 91 13.49 6.65 -3.26
C PRO A 91 14.57 7.17 -2.29
N ALA A 92 15.07 6.37 -1.34
CA ALA A 92 16.17 6.79 -0.47
C ALA A 92 17.47 7.04 -1.26
N PHE A 93 17.82 6.15 -2.18
CA PHE A 93 18.96 6.31 -3.07
C PHE A 93 18.76 7.48 -4.04
N GLY A 94 17.55 7.64 -4.60
CA GLY A 94 17.22 8.80 -5.43
C GLY A 94 17.39 10.11 -4.67
N PHE A 95 16.94 10.14 -3.41
CA PHE A 95 17.06 11.32 -2.55
C PHE A 95 18.53 11.63 -2.27
N GLN A 96 19.31 10.62 -1.89
CA GLN A 96 20.74 10.79 -1.64
C GLN A 96 21.49 11.24 -2.90
N ALA A 97 21.18 10.67 -4.07
CA ALA A 97 21.82 11.02 -5.32
C ALA A 97 21.55 12.49 -5.67
N GLU A 98 20.28 12.91 -5.62
CA GLU A 98 19.90 14.28 -5.97
C GLU A 98 20.38 15.30 -4.93
N PHE A 99 20.21 15.02 -3.63
CA PHE A 99 20.58 15.95 -2.56
C PHE A 99 22.08 16.27 -2.53
N ASN A 100 22.93 15.35 -2.99
CA ASN A 100 24.37 15.55 -3.07
C ASN A 100 24.83 16.34 -4.31
N VAL A 101 23.92 16.65 -5.25
CA VAL A 101 24.24 17.51 -6.39
C VAL A 101 24.33 18.96 -5.91
N ALA A 102 25.39 19.66 -6.33
CA ALA A 102 25.56 21.07 -6.02
C ALA A 102 24.38 21.88 -6.60
N GLY A 103 23.60 22.52 -5.72
CA GLY A 103 22.44 23.32 -6.13
C GLY A 103 21.09 22.60 -6.07
N ALA A 104 20.99 21.37 -5.53
CA ALA A 104 19.76 20.57 -5.46
C ALA A 104 18.56 21.21 -4.74
N LEU A 105 18.74 22.36 -4.07
CA LEU A 105 17.69 23.12 -3.41
C LEU A 105 17.45 24.49 -4.06
N THR A 106 18.06 24.76 -5.21
CA THR A 106 17.98 26.06 -5.89
C THR A 106 16.90 26.11 -6.96
N SER A 107 16.57 24.97 -7.57
CA SER A 107 15.45 24.83 -8.50
C SER A 107 14.18 24.36 -7.78
N PRO A 108 13.02 24.99 -8.02
CA PRO A 108 11.74 24.50 -7.47
C PRO A 108 11.42 23.06 -7.86
N LEU A 109 11.89 22.61 -9.02
CA LEU A 109 11.64 21.24 -9.49
C LEU A 109 12.40 20.21 -8.64
N ASP A 110 13.65 20.50 -8.28
CA ASP A 110 14.49 19.61 -7.47
C ASP A 110 13.90 19.46 -6.07
N VAL A 111 13.40 20.56 -5.49
CA VAL A 111 12.71 20.55 -4.19
C VAL A 111 11.43 19.72 -4.24
N ILE A 112 10.62 19.86 -5.29
CA ILE A 112 9.40 19.07 -5.48
C ILE A 112 9.74 17.59 -5.64
N PHE A 113 10.79 17.27 -6.40
CA PHE A 113 11.25 15.90 -6.59
C PHE A 113 11.77 15.28 -5.29
N LEU A 114 12.66 15.96 -4.56
CA LEU A 114 13.12 15.50 -3.24
C LEU A 114 11.94 15.30 -2.27
N GLY A 115 10.98 16.22 -2.28
CA GLY A 115 9.75 16.12 -1.49
C GLY A 115 8.90 14.90 -1.88
N SER A 116 8.76 14.60 -3.17
CA SER A 116 7.99 13.44 -3.64
C SER A 116 8.62 12.12 -3.19
N LEU A 117 9.95 12.03 -3.14
CA LEU A 117 10.65 10.84 -2.64
C LEU A 117 10.39 10.59 -1.15
N ILE A 118 10.36 11.65 -0.33
CA ILE A 118 9.97 11.55 1.10
C ILE A 118 8.53 11.06 1.23
N VAL A 119 7.62 11.61 0.41
CA VAL A 119 6.21 11.23 0.38
C VAL A 119 6.06 9.75 0.01
N LEU A 120 6.82 9.27 -0.98
CA LEU A 120 6.84 7.85 -1.35
C LEU A 120 7.29 6.95 -0.20
N ILE A 121 8.37 7.30 0.50
CA ILE A 121 8.88 6.53 1.64
C ILE A 121 7.84 6.46 2.77
N PHE A 122 7.22 7.61 3.08
CA PHE A 122 6.19 7.69 4.11
C PHE A 122 4.99 6.79 3.78
N PHE A 123 4.43 6.93 2.57
CA PHE A 123 3.28 6.14 2.18
C PHE A 123 3.60 4.66 1.96
N ALA A 124 4.82 4.32 1.52
CA ALA A 124 5.28 2.94 1.48
C ALA A 124 5.28 2.31 2.87
N SER A 125 5.75 3.05 3.88
CA SER A 125 5.76 2.62 5.28
C SER A 125 4.34 2.40 5.82
N VAL A 126 3.43 3.35 5.59
CA VAL A 126 2.01 3.21 5.97
C VAL A 126 1.38 2.01 5.26
N THR A 127 1.62 1.86 3.96
CA THR A 127 1.07 0.76 3.15
C THR A 127 1.54 -0.59 3.64
N PHE A 128 2.81 -0.72 4.01
CA PHE A 128 3.37 -1.95 4.59
C PHE A 128 2.69 -2.32 5.91
N LEU A 129 2.50 -1.35 6.82
CA LEU A 129 1.78 -1.57 8.08
C LEU A 129 0.34 -2.01 7.83
N VAL A 130 -0.34 -1.39 6.87
CA VAL A 130 -1.69 -1.77 6.47
C VAL A 130 -1.74 -3.19 5.93
N ILE A 131 -0.81 -3.59 5.06
CA ILE A 131 -0.73 -4.95 4.54
C ILE A 131 -0.52 -5.97 5.68
N LEU A 132 0.36 -5.65 6.64
CA LEU A 132 0.60 -6.51 7.80
C LEU A 132 -0.62 -6.66 8.71
N ASP A 133 -1.37 -5.58 8.92
CA ASP A 133 -2.61 -5.62 9.69
C ASP A 133 -3.68 -6.47 8.98
N GLN A 134 -3.78 -6.33 7.65
CA GLN A 134 -4.77 -7.00 6.80
C GLN A 134 -4.37 -8.42 6.37
N ARG A 135 -3.20 -8.94 6.79
CA ARG A 135 -2.68 -10.27 6.41
C ARG A 135 -3.68 -11.42 6.55
N ARG A 136 -4.55 -11.33 7.57
CA ARG A 136 -5.57 -12.32 7.92
C ARG A 136 -6.69 -12.44 6.87
N ASN A 137 -6.81 -11.50 5.94
CA ASN A 137 -7.77 -11.56 4.84
C ASN A 137 -7.31 -12.48 3.73
N PHE A 138 -6.00 -12.71 3.63
CA PHE A 138 -5.38 -13.46 2.55
C PHE A 138 -5.15 -14.94 2.93
N THR A 139 -5.20 -15.26 4.23
CA THR A 139 -5.08 -16.64 4.72
C THR A 139 -6.47 -17.17 5.05
N PRO A 140 -6.96 -18.23 4.36
CA PRO A 140 -8.18 -18.89 4.77
C PRO A 140 -8.00 -19.46 6.18
N SER A 141 -8.94 -19.17 7.08
CA SER A 141 -8.98 -19.79 8.40
C SER A 141 -9.18 -21.30 8.25
N GLU A 142 -8.17 -22.10 8.54
CA GLU A 142 -8.23 -23.58 8.54
C GLU A 142 -9.16 -24.16 9.63
N ALA A 143 -9.92 -23.33 10.34
CA ALA A 143 -10.74 -23.74 11.49
C ALA A 143 -12.04 -24.51 11.15
N LYS A 144 -12.18 -25.14 9.97
CA LYS A 144 -13.39 -25.89 9.61
C LYS A 144 -13.17 -27.26 8.95
N SER A 145 -12.04 -27.92 9.23
CA SER A 145 -11.84 -29.33 8.83
C SER A 145 -11.36 -30.22 9.97
N ALA A 146 -11.95 -30.06 11.16
CA ALA A 146 -11.84 -31.01 12.26
C ALA A 146 -13.25 -31.34 12.78
N LYS A 147 -14.12 -31.83 11.90
CA LYS A 147 -15.33 -32.59 12.24
C LYS A 147 -15.96 -33.15 10.96
N LYS A 148 -15.54 -34.35 10.59
CA LYS A 148 -16.43 -35.43 10.15
C LYS A 148 -15.68 -36.74 10.14
#